data_AF-A0A838ETF3-F1
#
_entry.id   AF-A0A838ETF3-F1
#
_cell.length_a   1.000
_cell.length_b   1.000
_cell.length_c   1.000
_cell.angle_alpha   90.00
_cell.angle_beta   90.00
_cell.angle_gamma   90.00
#
_symmetry.space_group_name_H-M   'P 1'
#
loop_
_entity.id
_entity.type
_entity.pdbx_description
1 polymer ?
#
loop_
_entity_poly.entity_id
_entity_poly.type
_entity_poly.pdbx_seq_one_letter_code
_entity_poly.pdbx_strand_id
1 'polypeptide(L)'
;MFYLLHGDDEFTSREQLKKLRSQGDFGYNQETYDGAGVDLNTVIITSNTLPFLSEQRLVVVEGLPKKKRGETQATSQDDTDSTTKTGKARKGKKAGKSTTATRAGFEKALAEHIPHMPE
;
A
#
# COMPACT_ATOMS: atom_id res chain seq x y z
N MET A 1 14.97 -1.58 -1.01
CA MET A 1 14.93 -1.45 0.48
C MET A 1 13.57 -0.99 1.02
N PHE A 2 13.08 -1.62 2.10
CA PHE A 2 11.75 -1.35 2.72
C PHE A 2 11.88 -1.11 4.23
N TYR A 3 11.19 -0.09 4.76
CA TYR A 3 11.17 0.25 6.19
C TYR A 3 9.74 0.35 6.71
N LEU A 4 9.49 -0.22 7.90
CA LEU A 4 8.25 -0.05 8.64
C LEU A 4 8.55 0.58 10.00
N LEU A 5 8.22 1.87 10.15
CA LEU A 5 8.30 2.57 11.43
C LEU A 5 6.97 2.39 12.16
N HIS A 6 6.97 1.60 13.24
CA HIS A 6 5.76 1.31 14.02
C HIS A 6 6.02 1.48 15.52
N GLY A 7 4.94 1.67 16.28
CA GLY A 7 4.98 1.86 17.74
C GLY A 7 4.06 3.01 18.16
N ASP A 8 3.84 3.13 19.47
CA ASP A 8 3.01 4.19 20.05
C ASP A 8 3.74 5.54 20.11
N ASP A 9 5.07 5.52 20.02
CA ASP A 9 5.91 6.72 20.04
C ASP A 9 6.07 7.32 18.62
N GLU A 10 5.17 8.26 18.31
CA GLU A 10 5.23 9.04 17.07
C GLU A 10 6.45 9.98 17.00
N PHE A 11 7.04 10.37 18.13
CA PHE A 11 8.19 11.27 18.12
C PHE A 11 9.42 10.55 17.59
N THR A 12 9.70 9.36 18.12
CA THR A 12 10.84 8.54 17.68
C THR A 12 10.72 8.14 16.21
N SER A 13 9.52 7.78 15.73
CA SER A 13 9.32 7.45 14.31
C SER A 13 9.62 8.64 13.39
N ARG A 14 9.18 9.85 13.76
CA ARG A 14 9.49 11.08 13.02
C ARG A 14 10.97 11.44 13.06
N GLU A 15 11.66 11.23 14.18
CA GLU A 15 13.12 11.44 14.23
C GLU A 15 13.88 10.47 13.33
N GLN A 16 13.51 9.19 13.32
CA GLN A 16 14.13 8.21 12.42
C GLN A 16 13.86 8.54 10.96
N LEU A 17 12.64 8.96 10.61
CA LEU A 17 12.33 9.44 9.26
C LEU A 17 13.17 10.66 8.88
N LYS A 18 13.38 11.60 9.81
CA LYS A 18 14.25 12.76 9.58
C LYS A 18 15.70 12.34 9.35
N LYS A 19 16.21 11.36 10.11
CA LYS A 19 17.56 10.80 9.90
C LYS A 19 17.68 10.15 8.53
N LEU A 20 16.69 9.35 8.10
CA LEU A 20 16.66 8.75 6.76
C LEU A 20 16.69 9.83 5.67
N ARG A 21 15.86 10.87 5.80
CA ARG A 21 15.84 12.01 4.86
C ARG A 21 17.18 12.74 4.77
N SER A 22 17.95 12.80 5.87
CA SER A 22 19.27 13.42 5.87
C SER A 22 20.39 12.54 5.34
N GLN A 23 20.18 11.20 5.28
CA GLN A 23 21.19 10.26 4.79
C GLN A 23 21.26 10.25 3.26
N GLY A 24 20.17 10.58 2.56
CA GLY A 24 20.12 10.66 1.10
C GLY A 24 19.89 12.09 0.61
N ASP A 25 20.46 12.43 -0.54
CA ASP A 25 20.11 13.66 -1.26
C ASP A 25 18.90 13.39 -2.15
N PHE A 26 17.71 13.34 -1.54
CA PHE A 26 16.50 12.99 -2.27
C PHE A 26 15.96 14.12 -3.14
N GLY A 27 16.24 15.40 -2.85
CA GLY A 27 15.81 16.54 -3.67
C GLY A 27 14.37 16.45 -4.19
N TYR A 28 14.20 16.30 -5.50
CA TYR A 28 12.92 16.12 -6.20
C TYR A 28 12.34 14.69 -6.16
N ASN A 29 13.12 13.73 -5.67
CA ASN A 29 12.81 12.29 -5.59
C ASN A 29 12.28 11.88 -4.22
N GLN A 30 11.63 12.79 -3.50
CA GLN A 30 10.88 12.44 -2.29
C GLN A 30 9.39 12.65 -2.51
N GLU A 31 8.58 11.70 -2.07
CA GLU A 31 7.13 11.83 -2.09
C GLU A 31 6.54 11.31 -0.79
N THR A 32 5.53 12.01 -0.26
CA THR A 32 4.86 11.65 1.00
C THR A 32 3.38 11.52 0.74
N TYR A 33 2.82 10.36 1.08
CA TYR A 33 1.40 10.03 0.93
C TYR A 33 0.75 9.83 2.29
N ASP A 34 -0.51 10.26 2.42
CA ASP A 34 -1.37 9.85 3.54
C ASP A 34 -1.94 8.45 3.27
N GLY A 35 -1.59 7.50 4.14
CA GLY A 35 -2.06 6.13 4.07
C GLY A 35 -3.58 5.98 4.16
N ALA A 36 -4.30 6.97 4.69
CA ALA A 36 -5.76 6.94 4.72
C ALA A 36 -6.41 7.18 3.34
N GLY A 37 -5.71 7.84 2.42
CA GLY A 37 -6.27 8.27 1.13
C GLY A 37 -5.55 7.74 -0.11
N VAL A 38 -4.34 7.21 0.02
CA VAL A 38 -3.54 6.74 -1.12
C VAL A 38 -3.92 5.32 -1.53
N ASP A 39 -3.95 5.08 -2.85
CA ASP A 39 -4.05 3.74 -3.41
C ASP A 39 -2.67 3.07 -3.44
N LEU A 40 -2.61 1.78 -3.10
CA LEU A 40 -1.35 1.03 -3.07
C LEU A 40 -0.69 1.02 -4.44
N ASN A 41 -1.48 0.93 -5.52
CA ASN A 41 -0.95 0.92 -6.88
C ASN A 41 -0.21 2.23 -7.19
N THR A 42 -0.72 3.37 -6.71
CA THR A 42 -0.02 4.66 -6.84
C THR A 42 1.33 4.62 -6.14
N VAL A 43 1.39 4.11 -4.90
CA VAL A 43 2.65 3.97 -4.15
C VAL A 43 3.65 3.10 -4.90
N ILE A 44 3.20 1.95 -5.43
CA ILE A 44 4.06 1.02 -6.19
C ILE A 44 4.58 1.67 -7.47
N ILE A 45 3.73 2.36 -8.24
CA ILE A 45 4.14 3.06 -9.46
C ILE A 45 5.17 4.13 -9.14
N THR A 46 4.94 4.93 -8.10
CA THR A 46 5.87 5.97 -7.66
C THR A 46 7.21 5.38 -7.24
N SER A 47 7.22 4.27 -6.50
CA SER A 47 8.44 3.58 -6.08
C SER A 47 9.23 2.99 -7.25
N ASN A 48 8.54 2.48 -8.28
CA ASN A 48 9.16 1.90 -9.48
C ASN A 48 9.59 2.94 -10.53
N THR A 49 9.21 4.20 -10.34
CA THR A 49 9.58 5.26 -11.27
C THR A 49 11.04 5.65 -11.06
N LEU A 50 11.81 5.73 -12.16
CA LEU A 50 13.22 6.11 -12.11
C LEU A 50 13.43 7.46 -11.38
N PRO A 51 14.40 7.53 -10.45
CA PRO A 51 14.77 8.79 -9.82
C PRO A 51 15.38 9.77 -10.84
N PHE A 52 15.04 11.04 -10.70
CA PHE A 52 15.54 12.15 -11.50
C PHE A 52 16.88 12.64 -10.96
N LEU A 53 17.96 12.46 -11.74
CA LEU A 53 19.32 12.91 -11.41
C LEU A 53 19.81 12.46 -10.01
N SER A 54 19.29 11.35 -9.50
CA SER A 54 19.74 10.71 -8.25
C SER A 54 19.75 9.20 -8.40
N GLU A 55 20.45 8.53 -7.49
CA GLU A 55 20.49 7.06 -7.45
C GLU A 55 19.28 6.45 -6.73
N GLN A 56 18.66 7.22 -5.82
CA GLN A 56 17.62 6.74 -4.93
C GLN A 56 16.41 7.68 -4.90
N ARG A 57 15.24 7.09 -4.66
CA ARG A 57 13.95 7.76 -4.45
C ARG A 57 13.42 7.37 -3.07
N LEU A 58 12.89 8.34 -2.34
CA LEU A 58 12.24 8.13 -1.05
C LEU A 58 10.73 8.28 -1.19
N VAL A 59 10.00 7.18 -0.97
CA VAL A 59 8.53 7.22 -0.87
C VAL A 59 8.14 6.96 0.58
N VAL A 60 7.41 7.91 1.17
CA VAL A 60 6.95 7.85 2.56
C VAL A 60 5.44 7.69 2.55
N VAL A 61 4.93 6.71 3.28
CA VAL A 61 3.48 6.56 3.52
C VAL A 61 3.23 6.77 5.01
N GLU A 62 2.54 7.84 5.34
CA GLU A 62 2.21 8.19 6.72
C GLU A 62 0.90 7.51 7.14
N GLY A 63 0.99 6.62 8.12
CA GLY A 63 -0.14 5.83 8.58
C GLY A 63 -0.54 4.71 7.61
N LEU A 64 -1.42 3.84 8.08
CA LEU A 64 -2.07 2.81 7.26
C LEU A 64 -3.54 3.17 7.05
N PRO A 65 -4.18 2.68 5.97
CA PRO A 65 -5.60 2.88 5.76
C PRO A 65 -6.40 2.50 7.01
N LYS A 66 -7.22 3.41 7.54
CA LYS A 66 -8.01 3.12 8.74
C LYS A 66 -9.10 2.12 8.40
N LYS A 67 -9.35 1.14 9.29
CA LYS A 67 -10.49 0.23 9.15
C LYS A 67 -11.76 1.06 9.11
N LYS A 68 -12.51 0.99 8.01
CA LYS A 68 -13.82 1.63 7.95
C LYS A 68 -14.76 0.84 8.86
N ARG A 69 -15.45 1.52 9.79
CA ARG A 69 -16.39 0.89 10.74
C ARG A 69 -17.45 0.12 9.93
N GLY A 70 -17.33 -1.21 9.90
CA GLY A 70 -18.14 -2.10 9.07
C GLY A 70 -17.36 -3.22 8.34
N GLU A 71 -16.02 -3.17 8.32
CA GLU A 71 -15.19 -4.30 7.84
C GLU A 71 -15.11 -5.40 8.91
N THR A 72 -16.15 -6.22 9.01
CA THR A 72 -16.08 -7.51 9.70
C THR A 72 -15.12 -8.41 8.94
N GLN A 73 -14.17 -9.03 9.66
CA GLN A 73 -13.20 -9.98 9.12
C GLN A 73 -13.90 -11.06 8.28
N ALA A 74 -13.76 -11.00 6.96
CA ALA A 74 -13.96 -12.17 6.12
C ALA A 74 -12.70 -13.02 6.25
N THR A 75 -12.69 -13.91 7.24
CA THR A 75 -11.75 -15.01 7.36
C THR A 75 -11.79 -15.80 6.05
N SER A 76 -10.77 -15.65 5.21
CA SER A 76 -10.61 -16.50 4.03
C SER A 76 -10.09 -17.83 4.55
N GLN A 77 -11.02 -18.73 4.88
CA GLN A 77 -10.72 -20.11 5.18
C GLN A 77 -10.62 -20.84 3.83
N ASP A 78 -9.39 -21.20 3.46
CA ASP A 78 -9.13 -22.23 2.46
C ASP A 78 -9.77 -23.53 2.96
N ASP A 79 -10.78 -24.03 2.27
CA ASP A 79 -10.97 -25.47 2.10
C ASP A 79 -11.91 -25.83 0.93
N THR A 80 -11.42 -26.80 0.16
CA THR A 80 -12.10 -27.83 -0.64
C THR A 80 -12.89 -27.49 -1.94
N ASP A 81 -12.25 -27.87 -3.05
CA ASP A 81 -12.78 -28.69 -4.17
C ASP A 81 -14.30 -28.93 -4.23
N SER A 82 -14.97 -28.43 -5.29
CA SER A 82 -15.98 -29.17 -6.07
C SER A 82 -16.61 -28.34 -7.20
N THR A 83 -16.22 -28.70 -8.42
CA THR A 83 -17.06 -28.97 -9.61
C THR A 83 -18.53 -28.48 -9.66
N THR A 84 -18.84 -27.84 -10.80
CA THR A 84 -20.12 -27.74 -11.57
C THR A 84 -21.13 -26.58 -11.41
N LYS A 85 -21.29 -25.89 -12.56
CA LYS A 85 -22.53 -25.50 -13.29
C LYS A 85 -23.21 -24.13 -13.07
N THR A 86 -22.99 -23.28 -14.09
CA THR A 86 -23.97 -22.55 -14.92
C THR A 86 -25.11 -21.75 -14.26
N GLY A 87 -25.07 -20.43 -14.45
CA GLY A 87 -26.23 -19.52 -14.34
C GLY A 87 -25.95 -18.17 -15.02
N LYS A 88 -26.77 -17.83 -16.03
CA LYS A 88 -26.61 -16.70 -16.98
C LYS A 88 -27.45 -15.49 -16.53
N ALA A 89 -26.97 -14.28 -16.88
CA ALA A 89 -27.62 -12.95 -16.85
C ALA A 89 -27.46 -12.16 -15.52
N ARG A 90 -27.16 -10.86 -15.47
CA ARG A 90 -27.50 -9.71 -16.33
C ARG A 90 -26.44 -8.59 -16.30
N LYS A 91 -26.37 -7.87 -17.41
CA LYS A 91 -25.58 -6.64 -17.70
C LYS A 91 -26.12 -5.45 -16.89
N GLY A 92 -25.27 -4.86 -16.04
CA GLY A 92 -25.51 -3.59 -15.35
C GLY A 92 -24.22 -2.77 -15.31
N LYS A 93 -24.02 -1.93 -16.33
CA LYS A 93 -22.91 -1.00 -16.47
C LYS A 93 -23.21 0.24 -15.63
N LYS A 94 -22.49 0.49 -14.54
CA LYS A 94 -22.36 1.83 -13.92
C LYS A 94 -21.05 1.96 -13.13
N ALA A 95 -20.20 2.83 -13.68
CA ALA A 95 -19.23 3.72 -13.06
C ALA A 95 -18.23 3.11 -12.06
N GLY A 96 -16.96 3.16 -12.47
CA GLY A 96 -15.79 2.90 -11.64
C GLY A 96 -15.88 3.64 -10.31
N LYS A 97 -16.16 2.87 -9.26
CA LYS A 97 -15.97 3.30 -7.89
C LYS A 97 -14.55 2.88 -7.59
N SER A 98 -13.64 3.84 -7.51
CA SER A 98 -12.28 3.64 -7.01
C SER A 98 -12.39 2.69 -5.82
N THR A 99 -11.80 1.51 -5.98
CA THR A 99 -11.63 0.54 -4.93
C THR A 99 -10.87 1.27 -3.84
N THR A 100 -11.57 1.89 -2.89
CA THR A 100 -10.98 2.19 -1.59
C THR A 100 -10.70 0.81 -1.05
N ALA A 101 -9.50 0.30 -1.37
CA ALA A 101 -9.05 -1.01 -0.97
C ALA A 101 -9.24 -1.06 0.54
N THR A 102 -10.03 -2.02 0.99
CA THR A 102 -10.22 -2.26 2.42
C THR A 102 -8.85 -2.33 3.07
N ARG A 103 -8.73 -1.95 4.34
CA ARG A 103 -7.41 -1.96 5.01
C ARG A 103 -6.73 -3.32 4.85
N ALA A 104 -7.49 -4.40 5.02
CA ALA A 104 -7.00 -5.77 4.86
C ALA A 104 -6.53 -6.05 3.42
N GLY A 105 -7.20 -5.51 2.40
CA GLY A 105 -6.77 -5.63 1.01
C GLY A 105 -5.47 -4.88 0.74
N PHE A 106 -5.32 -3.68 1.28
CA PHE A 106 -4.07 -2.91 1.19
C PHE A 106 -2.91 -3.65 1.86
N GLU A 107 -3.11 -4.11 3.10
CA GLU A 107 -2.09 -4.84 3.86
C GLU A 107 -1.67 -6.15 3.16
N LYS A 108 -2.65 -6.93 2.66
CA LYS A 108 -2.38 -8.17 1.93
C LYS A 108 -1.59 -7.91 0.64
N ALA A 109 -2.03 -6.96 -0.17
CA ALA A 109 -1.36 -6.64 -1.42
C ALA A 109 0.05 -6.07 -1.20
N LEU A 110 0.25 -5.27 -0.14
CA LEU A 110 1.58 -4.79 0.24
C LEU A 110 2.49 -5.96 0.66
N ALA A 111 1.98 -6.89 1.48
CA ALA A 111 2.72 -8.07 1.93
C ALA A 111 3.13 -8.99 0.77
N GLU A 112 2.26 -9.15 -0.24
CA GLU A 112 2.57 -9.92 -1.46
C GLU A 112 3.63 -9.22 -2.35
N HIS A 113 3.69 -7.88 -2.30
CA HIS A 113 4.61 -7.11 -3.14
C HIS A 113 6.03 -7.02 -2.57
N ILE A 114 6.19 -6.90 -1.24
CA ILE A 114 7.50 -6.72 -0.57
C ILE A 114 8.57 -7.73 -1.03
N PRO A 115 8.30 -9.05 -1.15
CA PRO A 115 9.32 -10.03 -1.56
C PRO A 115 9.87 -9.83 -2.98
N HIS A 116 9.17 -9.06 -3.81
CA HIS A 116 9.53 -8.78 -5.20
C HIS A 116 10.20 -7.41 -5.37
N MET A 117 10.37 -6.65 -4.29
CA MET A 117 11.06 -5.36 -4.36
C MET A 117 12.57 -5.56 -4.60
N PRO A 118 13.20 -4.70 -5.43
CA PRO A 118 14.64 -4.69 -5.54
C PRO A 118 15.29 -4.36 -4.19
N GLU A 119 16.38 -5.06 -3.88
CA GLU A 119 17.21 -4.85 -2.69
C GLU A 119 17.74 -3.41 -2.64
#